data_AF-A0A3C2BQI4-F1
#
_entry.id   AF-A0A3C2BQI4-F1
#
_cell.length_a   1.000
_cell.length_b   1.000
_cell.length_c   1.000
_cell.angle_alpha   90.00
_cell.angle_beta   90.00
_cell.angle_gamma   90.00
#
_symmetry.space_group_name_H-M   'P 1'
#
loop_
_entity.id
_entity.type
_entity.pdbx_description
1 polymer ?
#
loop_
_entity_poly.entity_id
_entity_poly.type
_entity_poly.pdbx_seq_one_letter_code
_entity_poly.pdbx_strand_id
1 'polypeptide(L)'
;LPMAGENIRQVAGVVFNLPARVVGVAKAAFSEEPRDPNGPISVVGVGRVAGEVAAMEEVPLQSRIGALVGLLAGLNFALAVFNLIPLLPLDGGHVAGALYEGARRRVAKLFGKPDPGAFDIAKLLPVTYVVAALLMGMSALLIYADIVKPVNLFG
;
A
#
# COMPACT_ATOMS: atom_id res chain seq x y z
N LEU A 1 -8.82 -1.15 26.39
CA LEU A 1 -8.14 -0.34 25.36
C LEU A 1 -6.67 -0.70 25.02
N PRO A 2 -6.00 -1.76 25.56
CA PRO A 2 -4.61 -2.06 25.18
C PRO A 2 -4.46 -2.63 23.75
N MET A 3 -5.45 -3.40 23.29
CA MET A 3 -5.49 -3.99 21.94
C MET A 3 -5.42 -2.97 20.80
N ALA A 4 -6.00 -1.78 21.00
CA ALA A 4 -5.99 -0.72 19.99
C ALA A 4 -4.57 -0.14 19.81
N GLY A 5 -3.81 0.00 20.90
CA GLY A 5 -2.44 0.51 20.86
C GLY A 5 -1.46 -0.47 20.20
N GLU A 6 -1.64 -1.77 20.44
CA GLU A 6 -0.86 -2.82 19.77
C GLU A 6 -1.16 -2.93 18.28
N ASN A 7 -2.44 -2.87 17.90
CA ASN A 7 -2.84 -2.84 16.49
C ASN A 7 -2.26 -1.62 15.75
N ILE A 8 -2.29 -0.44 16.37
CA ILE A 8 -1.68 0.77 15.79
C ILE A 8 -0.17 0.61 15.64
N ARG A 9 0.52 0.02 16.63
CA ARG A 9 1.98 -0.24 16.55
C ARG A 9 2.34 -1.24 15.47
N GLN A 10 1.57 -2.32 15.33
CA GLN A 10 1.77 -3.28 14.25
C GLN A 10 1.56 -2.64 12.88
N VAL A 11 0.47 -1.87 12.70
CA VAL A 11 0.19 -1.17 11.44
C VAL A 11 1.28 -0.13 11.14
N ALA A 12 1.71 0.65 12.13
CA ALA A 12 2.83 1.58 11.98
C ALA A 12 4.13 0.85 11.61
N GLY A 13 4.43 -0.27 12.27
CA GLY A 13 5.60 -1.11 11.95
C GLY A 13 5.55 -1.69 10.53
N VAL A 14 4.38 -2.04 10.03
CA VAL A 14 4.19 -2.43 8.62
C VAL A 14 4.49 -1.26 7.70
N VAL A 15 3.94 -0.07 7.97
CA VAL A 15 4.16 1.16 7.17
C VAL A 15 5.63 1.53 7.10
N PHE A 16 6.36 1.50 8.22
CA PHE A 16 7.79 1.79 8.25
C PHE A 16 8.63 0.75 7.49
N ASN A 17 8.20 -0.51 7.47
CA ASN A 17 8.90 -1.58 6.76
C ASN A 17 8.40 -1.81 5.33
N LEU A 18 7.44 -1.03 4.83
CA LEU A 18 6.90 -1.15 3.47
C LEU A 18 8.00 -1.15 2.39
N PRO A 19 9.00 -0.25 2.42
CA PRO A 19 10.06 -0.24 1.40
C PRO A 19 10.87 -1.54 1.40
N ALA A 20 11.21 -2.06 2.59
CA ALA A 20 11.95 -3.31 2.74
C ALA A 20 11.12 -4.53 2.29
N ARG A 21 9.82 -4.55 2.60
CA ARG A 21 8.90 -5.62 2.15
C ARG A 21 8.70 -5.61 0.64
N VAL A 22 8.65 -4.43 0.02
CA VAL A 22 8.59 -4.26 -1.44
C VAL A 22 9.83 -4.82 -2.12
N VAL A 23 11.03 -4.51 -1.58
CA VAL A 23 12.29 -5.07 -2.09
C VAL A 23 12.34 -6.59 -1.91
N GLY A 24 11.87 -7.10 -0.77
CA GLY A 24 11.78 -8.54 -0.51
C GLY A 24 10.91 -9.25 -1.55
N VAL A 25 9.78 -8.65 -1.92
CA VAL A 25 8.89 -9.22 -2.92
C VAL A 25 9.40 -9.13 -4.35
N ALA A 26 10.12 -8.07 -4.70
CA ALA A 26 10.82 -7.99 -5.98
C ALA A 26 11.88 -9.10 -6.08
N LYS A 27 12.70 -9.31 -5.03
CA LYS A 27 13.69 -10.39 -5.00
C LYS A 27 13.06 -11.78 -5.10
N ALA A 28 11.98 -12.04 -4.34
CA ALA A 28 11.27 -13.31 -4.40
C ALA A 28 10.56 -13.55 -5.74
N ALA A 29 10.13 -12.49 -6.45
CA ALA A 29 9.50 -12.62 -7.76
C ALA A 29 10.49 -12.98 -8.88
N PHE A 30 11.76 -12.62 -8.75
CA PHE A 30 12.81 -12.87 -9.75
C PHE A 30 13.81 -13.99 -9.35
N SER A 31 13.62 -14.64 -8.20
CA SER A 31 14.47 -15.73 -7.72
C SER A 31 13.69 -17.05 -7.64
N GLU A 32 14.40 -18.14 -7.32
CA GLU A 32 13.83 -19.47 -7.08
C GLU A 32 13.28 -19.64 -5.65
N GLU A 33 13.29 -18.58 -4.83
CA GLU A 33 12.79 -18.65 -3.45
C GLU A 33 11.27 -18.90 -3.40
N PRO A 34 10.80 -19.74 -2.45
CA PRO A 34 9.38 -19.90 -2.19
C PRO A 34 8.72 -18.56 -1.89
N ARG A 35 7.54 -18.31 -2.47
CA ARG A 35 6.80 -17.07 -2.26
C ARG A 35 6.30 -17.03 -0.82
N ASP A 36 6.69 -16.00 -0.05
CA ASP A 36 6.20 -15.78 1.30
C ASP A 36 4.66 -15.63 1.27
N PRO A 37 3.89 -16.49 1.98
CA PRO A 37 2.44 -16.37 2.08
C PRO A 37 1.97 -15.04 2.69
N ASN A 38 2.84 -14.37 3.45
CA ASN A 38 2.59 -13.04 4.04
C ASN A 38 3.15 -11.90 3.18
N GLY A 39 3.73 -12.23 2.02
CA GLY A 39 4.27 -11.27 1.08
C GLY A 39 3.19 -10.52 0.30
N PRO A 40 3.47 -9.32 -0.23
CA PRO A 40 2.54 -8.62 -1.11
C PRO A 40 2.05 -9.45 -2.30
N ILE A 41 0.73 -9.47 -2.48
CA ILE A 41 -0.02 -10.13 -3.58
C ILE A 41 -0.59 -9.03 -4.49
N SER A 42 -0.69 -9.26 -5.81
CA SER A 42 -1.31 -8.28 -6.72
C SER A 42 -2.83 -8.32 -6.65
N VAL A 43 -3.47 -7.30 -7.23
CA VAL A 43 -4.93 -7.22 -7.38
C VAL A 43 -5.49 -8.44 -8.13
N VAL A 44 -4.73 -9.02 -9.06
CA VAL A 44 -5.12 -10.21 -9.82
C VAL A 44 -5.09 -11.46 -8.93
N GLY A 45 -4.07 -11.62 -8.08
CA GLY A 45 -4.00 -12.71 -7.11
C GLY A 45 -5.13 -12.65 -6.09
N VAL A 46 -5.45 -11.45 -5.57
CA VAL A 46 -6.60 -11.22 -4.68
C VAL A 46 -7.92 -11.60 -5.39
N GLY A 47 -8.07 -11.28 -6.67
CA GLY A 47 -9.23 -11.68 -7.47
C GLY A 47 -9.35 -13.20 -7.65
N ARG A 48 -8.23 -13.91 -7.84
CA ARG A 48 -8.20 -15.37 -7.90
C ARG A 48 -8.65 -15.99 -6.57
N VAL A 49 -8.08 -15.53 -5.46
CA VAL A 49 -8.44 -15.98 -4.11
C VAL A 49 -9.94 -15.75 -3.83
N ALA A 50 -10.47 -14.60 -4.22
CA ALA A 50 -11.90 -14.33 -4.11
C ALA A 50 -12.75 -15.31 -4.96
N GLY A 51 -12.29 -15.66 -6.16
CA GLY A 51 -12.92 -16.66 -7.01
C GLY A 51 -12.93 -18.07 -6.38
N GLU A 52 -11.81 -18.48 -5.79
CA GLU A 52 -11.70 -19.75 -5.06
C GLU A 52 -12.69 -19.80 -3.89
N VAL A 53 -12.72 -18.76 -3.06
CA VAL A 53 -13.68 -18.65 -1.94
C VAL A 53 -15.14 -18.68 -2.42
N ALA A 54 -15.44 -18.04 -3.55
CA ALA A 54 -16.79 -18.05 -4.12
C ALA A 54 -17.20 -19.44 -4.62
N ALA A 55 -16.25 -20.19 -5.19
CA ALA A 55 -16.44 -21.53 -5.75
C ALA A 55 -16.51 -22.66 -4.69
N MET A 56 -16.22 -22.36 -3.41
CA MET A 56 -16.34 -23.34 -2.31
C MET A 56 -17.80 -23.65 -1.97
N GLU A 57 -18.43 -24.55 -2.74
CA GLU A 57 -19.83 -24.94 -2.55
C GLU A 57 -20.10 -25.63 -1.21
N GLU A 58 -19.08 -26.30 -0.65
CA GLU A 58 -19.14 -26.99 0.66
C GLU A 58 -19.24 -26.01 1.85
N VAL A 59 -18.90 -24.73 1.64
CA VAL A 59 -18.94 -23.70 2.68
C VAL A 59 -20.30 -22.98 2.67
N PRO A 60 -20.93 -22.77 3.85
CA PRO A 60 -22.18 -22.02 3.94
C PRO A 60 -22.10 -20.65 3.26
N LEU A 61 -23.15 -20.26 2.52
CA LEU A 61 -23.19 -19.01 1.76
C LEU A 61 -22.88 -17.78 2.63
N GLN A 62 -23.37 -17.78 3.87
CA GLN A 62 -23.13 -16.68 4.80
C GLN A 62 -21.64 -16.54 5.18
N SER A 63 -20.93 -17.65 5.35
CA SER A 63 -19.48 -17.66 5.61
C SER A 63 -18.69 -17.21 4.39
N ARG A 64 -19.10 -17.62 3.17
CA ARG A 64 -18.48 -17.16 1.91
C ARG A 64 -18.60 -15.66 1.72
N ILE A 65 -19.80 -15.11 1.91
CA ILE A 65 -20.02 -13.66 1.83
C ILE A 65 -19.18 -12.93 2.88
N GLY A 66 -19.13 -13.45 4.12
CA GLY A 66 -18.28 -12.90 5.17
C GLY A 66 -16.80 -12.85 4.78
N ALA A 67 -16.27 -13.92 4.20
CA ALA A 67 -14.89 -14.00 3.72
C ALA A 67 -14.63 -13.02 2.56
N LEU A 68 -15.53 -12.95 1.58
CA LEU A 68 -15.42 -12.00 0.45
C LEU A 68 -15.47 -10.54 0.92
N VAL A 69 -16.37 -10.22 1.84
CA VAL A 69 -16.45 -8.87 2.46
C VAL A 69 -15.18 -8.58 3.24
N GLY A 70 -14.65 -9.54 4.01
CA GLY A 70 -13.37 -9.41 4.71
C GLY A 70 -12.19 -9.14 3.77
N LEU A 71 -12.14 -9.85 2.64
CA LEU A 71 -11.13 -9.66 1.61
C LEU A 71 -11.23 -8.28 0.94
N LEU A 72 -12.45 -7.82 0.62
CA LEU A 72 -12.69 -6.46 0.10
C LEU A 72 -12.34 -5.38 1.12
N ALA A 73 -12.66 -5.60 2.40
CA ALA A 73 -12.32 -4.69 3.48
C ALA A 73 -10.79 -4.59 3.66
N GLY A 74 -10.09 -5.74 3.64
CA GLY A 74 -8.64 -5.81 3.69
C GLY A 74 -7.97 -5.10 2.51
N LEU A 75 -8.47 -5.32 1.29
CA LEU A 75 -7.98 -4.63 0.08
C LEU A 75 -8.16 -3.12 0.20
N ASN A 76 -9.36 -2.65 0.57
CA ASN A 76 -9.61 -1.21 0.73
C ASN A 76 -8.76 -0.60 1.84
N PHE A 77 -8.58 -1.29 2.95
CA PHE A 77 -7.70 -0.83 4.02
C PHE A 77 -6.25 -0.74 3.56
N ALA A 78 -5.76 -1.73 2.81
CA ALA A 78 -4.42 -1.71 2.24
C ALA A 78 -4.25 -0.54 1.24
N LEU A 79 -5.23 -0.29 0.38
CA LEU A 79 -5.22 0.86 -0.55
C LEU A 79 -5.23 2.19 0.21
N ALA A 80 -6.04 2.31 1.27
CA ALA A 80 -6.08 3.50 2.11
C ALA A 80 -4.72 3.77 2.78
N VAL A 81 -4.09 2.74 3.35
CA VAL A 81 -2.75 2.85 3.96
C VAL A 81 -1.69 3.17 2.92
N PHE A 82 -1.75 2.53 1.75
CA PHE A 82 -0.85 2.82 0.63
C PHE A 82 -0.98 4.28 0.18
N ASN A 83 -2.20 4.79 0.06
CA ASN A 83 -2.45 6.19 -0.28
C ASN A 83 -1.92 7.18 0.77
N LEU A 84 -1.70 6.77 2.02
CA LEU A 84 -1.11 7.63 3.07
C LEU A 84 0.42 7.73 3.00
N ILE A 85 1.09 6.93 2.16
CA ILE A 85 2.54 7.00 1.99
C ILE A 85 2.89 8.38 1.40
N PRO A 86 3.90 9.10 1.95
CA PRO A 86 4.26 10.45 1.52
C PRO A 86 5.04 10.47 0.19
N LEU A 87 4.45 9.88 -0.85
CA LEU A 87 4.90 9.92 -2.24
C LEU A 87 3.90 10.72 -3.04
N LEU A 88 4.36 11.55 -3.97
CA LEU A 88 3.51 12.45 -4.76
C LEU A 88 2.44 11.80 -5.64
N PRO A 89 2.66 10.64 -6.30
CA PRO A 89 1.58 9.99 -7.02
C PRO A 89 0.48 9.44 -6.09
N LEU A 90 0.69 9.48 -4.77
CA LEU A 90 -0.24 9.04 -3.73
C LEU A 90 -0.76 10.26 -2.96
N ASP A 91 -1.95 10.14 -2.38
CA ASP A 91 -2.61 11.25 -1.69
C ASP A 91 -1.78 11.79 -0.51
N GLY A 92 -1.01 10.92 0.14
CA GLY A 92 -0.11 11.23 1.25
C GLY A 92 1.01 12.20 0.87
N GLY A 93 1.42 12.26 -0.39
CA GLY A 93 2.38 13.26 -0.88
C GLY A 93 1.81 14.68 -0.80
N HIS A 94 0.51 14.85 -1.08
CA HIS A 94 -0.18 16.13 -0.97
C HIS A 94 -0.35 16.53 0.50
N VAL A 95 -0.71 15.56 1.36
CA VAL A 95 -0.81 15.78 2.81
C VAL A 95 0.56 16.17 3.39
N ALA A 96 1.64 15.48 3.02
CA ALA A 96 2.99 15.81 3.44
C ALA A 96 3.42 17.21 2.97
N GLY A 97 3.10 17.57 1.72
CA GLY A 97 3.34 18.91 1.18
C GLY A 97 2.58 20.00 1.95
N ALA A 98 1.28 19.78 2.21
CA ALA A 98 0.44 20.70 2.98
C ALA A 98 0.89 20.83 4.44
N LEU A 99 1.33 19.73 5.07
CA LEU A 99 1.90 19.75 6.42
C LEU A 99 3.21 20.53 6.46
N TYR A 100 4.09 20.34 5.47
CA TYR A 100 5.34 21.09 5.35
C TYR A 100 5.09 22.58 5.15
N GLU A 101 4.17 22.95 4.25
CA GLU A 101 3.79 24.34 4.02
C GLU A 101 3.17 24.96 5.28
N GLY A 102 2.22 24.25 5.93
CA GLY A 102 1.60 24.67 7.17
C GLY A 102 2.61 24.86 8.31
N ALA A 103 3.60 23.98 8.42
CA ALA A 103 4.68 24.09 9.39
C ALA A 103 5.57 25.31 9.10
N ARG A 104 6.03 25.48 7.85
CA ARG A 104 6.87 26.62 7.43
C ARG A 104 6.17 27.96 7.66
N ARG A 105 4.86 28.01 7.38
CA ARG A 105 4.01 29.19 7.63
C ARG A 105 3.84 29.49 9.11
N ARG A 106 3.60 28.47 9.95
CA ARG A 106 3.53 28.64 11.42
C ARG A 106 4.86 29.12 11.99
N VAL A 107 5.98 28.55 11.54
CA VAL A 107 7.32 28.97 11.96
C VAL A 107 7.59 30.42 11.54
N ALA A 108 7.29 30.80 10.29
CA ALA A 108 7.46 32.18 9.84
C ALA A 108 6.63 33.17 10.69
N LYS A 109 5.37 32.82 11.01
CA LYS A 109 4.51 33.61 11.88
C LYS A 109 5.07 33.74 13.32
N LEU A 110 5.62 32.66 13.87
CA LEU A 110 6.28 32.65 15.19
C LEU A 110 7.51 33.56 15.23
N PHE A 111 8.26 33.64 14.14
CA PHE A 111 9.45 34.49 14.03
C PHE A 111 9.17 35.88 13.42
N GLY A 112 7.90 36.26 13.25
CA GLY A 112 7.51 37.56 12.67
C GLY A 112 7.96 37.77 11.22
N LYS A 113 8.31 36.70 10.51
CA LYS A 113 8.77 36.74 9.11
C LYS A 113 7.59 36.74 8.14
N PRO A 114 7.72 37.37 6.97
CA PRO A 114 6.69 37.34 5.92
C PRO A 114 6.39 35.91 5.45
N ASP A 115 5.18 35.71 4.95
CA ASP A 115 4.65 34.40 4.58
C ASP A 115 5.51 33.73 3.48
N PRO A 116 6.05 32.52 3.72
CA PRO A 116 7.00 31.88 2.82
C PRO A 116 6.49 31.49 1.42
N GLY A 117 5.18 31.63 1.15
CA GLY A 117 4.55 31.30 -0.12
C GLY A 117 4.32 29.80 -0.35
N ALA A 118 3.37 29.49 -1.24
CA ALA A 118 2.98 28.11 -1.58
C ALA A 118 4.14 27.35 -2.23
N PHE A 119 4.27 26.07 -1.89
CA PHE A 119 5.29 25.23 -2.50
C PHE A 119 4.90 24.88 -3.95
N ASP A 120 5.82 25.09 -4.89
CA ASP A 120 5.58 24.79 -6.31
C ASP A 120 5.65 23.28 -6.57
N ILE A 121 4.48 22.65 -6.61
CA ILE A 121 4.30 21.22 -6.87
C ILE A 121 4.82 20.84 -8.27
N ALA A 122 4.88 21.76 -9.23
CA ALA A 122 5.37 21.47 -10.57
C ALA A 122 6.84 20.98 -10.57
N LYS A 123 7.64 21.44 -9.61
CA LYS A 123 9.04 21.00 -9.43
C LYS A 123 9.16 19.54 -9.01
N LEU A 124 8.10 18.97 -8.47
CA LEU A 124 8.05 17.59 -8.01
C LEU A 124 7.53 16.62 -9.08
N LEU A 125 6.95 17.12 -10.18
CA LEU A 125 6.45 16.31 -11.29
C LEU A 125 7.48 15.32 -11.86
N PRO A 126 8.77 15.68 -12.09
CA PRO A 126 9.75 14.73 -12.58
C PRO A 126 9.93 13.52 -11.64
N VAL A 127 9.94 13.78 -10.33
CA VAL A 127 10.03 12.73 -9.30
C VAL A 127 8.75 11.90 -9.30
N THR A 128 7.58 12.54 -9.40
CA THR A 128 6.28 11.86 -9.50
C THR A 128 6.27 10.88 -10.67
N TYR A 129 6.76 11.26 -11.85
CA TYR A 129 6.81 10.37 -13.01
C TYR A 129 7.73 9.17 -12.80
N VAL A 130 8.91 9.37 -12.19
CA VAL A 130 9.84 8.28 -11.87
C VAL A 130 9.19 7.30 -10.89
N VAL A 131 8.59 7.80 -9.81
CA VAL A 131 7.91 6.96 -8.81
C VAL A 131 6.71 6.24 -9.44
N ALA A 132 5.90 6.93 -10.26
CA ALA A 132 4.77 6.31 -10.95
C ALA A 132 5.21 5.19 -11.91
N ALA A 133 6.30 5.39 -12.65
CA ALA A 133 6.87 4.37 -13.52
C ALA A 133 7.36 3.14 -12.73
N LEU A 134 8.03 3.37 -11.58
CA LEU A 134 8.46 2.29 -10.69
C LEU A 134 7.26 1.52 -10.12
N LEU A 135 6.20 2.21 -9.67
CA LEU A 135 4.98 1.59 -9.15
C LEU A 135 4.24 0.79 -10.22
N MET A 136 4.16 1.31 -11.46
CA MET A 136 3.58 0.58 -12.59
C MET A 136 4.41 -0.66 -12.94
N GLY A 137 5.75 -0.53 -12.99
CA GLY A 137 6.64 -1.66 -13.25
C GLY A 137 6.54 -2.75 -12.19
N MET A 138 6.49 -2.35 -10.91
CA MET A 138 6.24 -3.26 -9.79
C MET A 138 4.85 -3.92 -9.88
N SER A 139 3.81 -3.18 -10.22
CA SER A 139 2.46 -3.74 -10.37
C SER A 139 2.43 -4.79 -11.49
N ALA A 140 3.03 -4.48 -12.64
CA ALA A 140 3.13 -5.43 -13.75
C ALA A 140 3.92 -6.70 -13.35
N LEU A 141 5.01 -6.54 -12.61
CA LEU A 141 5.79 -7.65 -12.08
C LEU A 141 4.96 -8.54 -11.16
N LEU A 142 4.21 -7.95 -10.22
CA LEU A 142 3.38 -8.69 -9.27
C LEU A 142 2.26 -9.45 -9.98
N ILE A 143 1.61 -8.81 -10.95
CA ILE A 143 0.59 -9.45 -11.78
C ILE A 143 1.19 -10.64 -12.52
N TYR A 144 2.35 -10.46 -13.15
CA TYR A 144 3.05 -11.54 -13.83
C TYR A 144 3.40 -12.69 -12.88
N ALA A 145 3.91 -12.37 -11.69
CA ALA A 145 4.24 -13.36 -10.67
C ALA A 145 3.01 -14.16 -10.22
N ASP A 146 1.86 -13.52 -9.96
CA ASP A 146 0.64 -14.21 -9.55
C ASP A 146 0.06 -15.11 -10.68
N ILE A 147 0.30 -14.75 -11.94
CA ILE A 147 -0.13 -15.56 -13.09
C ILE A 147 0.75 -16.81 -13.22
N VAL A 148 2.07 -16.68 -13.08
CA VAL A 148 3.03 -17.78 -13.33
C VAL A 148 3.28 -18.64 -12.09
N LYS A 149 3.31 -18.04 -10.90
CA LYS A 149 3.54 -18.68 -9.60
C LYS A 149 2.55 -18.11 -8.55
N PRO A 150 1.29 -18.54 -8.56
CA PRO A 150 0.32 -18.11 -7.56
C PRO A 150 0.78 -18.35 -6.12
N VAL A 151 0.35 -17.45 -5.23
CA VAL A 151 0.42 -17.68 -3.79
C VAL A 151 -0.72 -18.59 -3.40
N ASN A 152 -0.41 -19.78 -2.87
CA ASN A 152 -1.43 -20.67 -2.31
C ASN A 152 -1.66 -20.30 -0.84
N LEU A 153 -2.77 -19.62 -0.56
CA LEU A 153 -3.19 -19.30 0.80
C LEU A 153 -3.92 -20.48 1.49
N PHE A 154 -4.35 -21.47 0.71
CA PHE A 154 -5.14 -22.60 1.19
C PHE A 154 -4.50 -23.99 0.97
N GLY A 155 -3.27 -24.04 0.45
CA GLY A 155 -2.55 -25.28 0.09
C GLY A 155 -2.28 -25.38 -1.40
#